data_AF-W4ASW4-F1
#
_entry.id   AF-W4ASW4-F1
#
_cell.length_a   1.000
_cell.length_b   1.000
_cell.length_c   1.000
_cell.angle_alpha   90.00
_cell.angle_beta   90.00
_cell.angle_gamma   90.00
#
_symmetry.space_group_name_H-M   'P 1'
#
loop_
_entity.id
_entity.type
_entity.pdbx_description
1 polymer ?
#
loop_
_entity_poly.entity_id
_entity_poly.type
_entity_poly.pdbx_seq_one_letter_code
_entity_poly.pdbx_strand_id
1 'polypeptide(L)'
;MRLDILPVGSLPVKHQTAFNAIPQIDKCTENGYPLEEMKMVHETRKIMGDESIEVTAICVRIPVVRGILNPCMWEFKNDDDLEDVQRLLSNAPGVTLVEDPSFQSDPLDTDAKGNRMFS
;
A
#
# COMPACT_ATOMS: atom_id res chain seq x y z
N MET A 1 -21.27 5.03 -19.78
CA MET A 1 -20.46 6.07 -19.11
C MET A 1 -19.08 6.02 -19.73
N ARG A 2 -18.66 7.06 -20.46
CA ARG A 2 -17.41 7.04 -21.24
C ARG A 2 -16.27 7.42 -20.30
N LEU A 3 -15.56 6.43 -19.76
CA LEU A 3 -14.37 6.62 -18.91
C LEU A 3 -13.17 6.90 -19.81
N ASP A 4 -13.15 8.10 -20.38
CA ASP A 4 -12.06 8.54 -21.22
C ASP A 4 -10.93 9.11 -20.34
N ILE A 5 -10.15 8.19 -19.76
CA ILE A 5 -8.70 8.29 -19.60
C ILE A 5 -8.18 9.24 -18.48
N LEU A 6 -7.71 8.64 -17.38
CA LEU A 6 -7.09 9.27 -16.19
C LEU A 6 -5.64 8.74 -15.96
N PRO A 7 -4.80 9.31 -15.08
CA PRO A 7 -3.38 9.53 -15.33
C PRO A 7 -2.48 8.29 -15.29
N VAL A 8 -1.80 8.05 -16.41
CA VAL A 8 -0.72 7.07 -16.57
C VAL A 8 0.36 7.69 -17.45
N GLY A 9 1.61 7.25 -17.34
CA GLY A 9 2.75 7.78 -18.12
C GLY A 9 2.52 7.78 -19.63
N SER A 10 1.74 6.84 -20.15
CA SER A 10 1.37 6.71 -21.57
C SER A 10 0.16 7.55 -22.00
N LEU A 11 -0.57 8.18 -21.07
CA LEU A 11 -1.86 8.81 -21.36
C LEU A 11 -1.75 10.33 -21.56
N PRO A 12 -2.66 10.94 -22.35
CA PRO A 12 -2.59 12.37 -22.72
C PRO A 12 -2.78 13.33 -21.55
N VAL A 13 -3.58 12.96 -20.54
CA VAL A 13 -3.83 13.81 -19.37
C VAL A 13 -2.74 13.58 -18.33
N LYS A 14 -2.07 14.67 -17.93
CA LYS A 14 -1.02 14.69 -16.91
C LYS A 14 -1.44 15.62 -15.78
N HIS A 15 -1.14 15.22 -14.54
CA HIS A 15 -1.30 16.07 -13.36
C HIS A 15 0.07 16.41 -12.78
N GLN A 16 0.16 17.60 -12.20
CA GLN A 16 1.33 17.99 -11.41
C GLN A 16 1.48 17.07 -10.20
N THR A 17 2.69 16.61 -9.92
CA THR A 17 3.00 15.78 -8.75
C THR A 17 3.47 16.60 -7.55
N ALA A 18 4.26 17.66 -7.79
CA ALA A 18 4.74 18.52 -6.71
C ALA A 18 3.57 19.18 -5.97
N PHE A 19 3.59 19.11 -4.64
CA PHE A 19 2.54 19.65 -3.75
C PHE A 19 1.12 19.11 -4.07
N ASN A 20 1.03 17.88 -4.56
CA ASN A 20 -0.24 17.26 -4.95
C ASN A 20 -0.28 15.78 -4.57
N ALA A 21 -1.48 15.20 -4.54
CA ALA A 21 -1.72 13.78 -4.39
C ALA A 21 -2.60 13.29 -5.55
N ILE A 22 -2.18 12.23 -6.23
CA ILE A 22 -2.91 11.69 -7.39
C ILE A 22 -3.50 10.35 -6.99
N PRO A 23 -4.82 10.24 -6.74
CA PRO A 23 -5.48 9.01 -6.28
C PRO A 23 -5.76 8.06 -7.44
N GLN A 24 -4.76 7.84 -8.28
CA GLN A 24 -4.80 6.85 -9.34
C GLN A 24 -3.38 6.47 -9.75
N ILE A 25 -3.15 5.17 -9.84
CA ILE A 25 -1.93 4.59 -10.40
C ILE A 25 -2.33 3.56 -11.44
N ASP A 26 -1.74 3.69 -12.63
CA ASP A 26 -2.01 2.82 -13.78
C ASP A 26 -3.43 3.04 -14.38
N LYS A 27 -3.72 2.31 -15.47
CA LYS A 27 -4.98 2.43 -16.22
C LYS A 27 -6.14 1.86 -15.41
N CYS A 28 -7.34 2.42 -15.56
CA CYS A 28 -8.53 1.78 -15.04
C CYS A 28 -8.79 0.45 -15.77
N THR A 29 -9.29 -0.53 -15.04
CA THR A 29 -9.75 -1.80 -15.60
C THR A 29 -11.25 -1.72 -15.95
N GLU A 30 -11.80 -2.79 -16.52
CA GLU A 30 -13.20 -2.82 -16.98
C GLU A 30 -14.21 -2.66 -15.82
N ASN A 31 -13.81 -3.02 -14.58
CA ASN A 31 -14.65 -2.86 -13.40
C ASN A 31 -14.62 -1.43 -12.80
N GLY A 32 -13.86 -0.51 -13.42
CA GLY A 32 -13.75 0.88 -13.00
C GLY A 32 -12.62 1.19 -12.02
N TYR A 33 -11.94 0.19 -11.45
CA TYR A 33 -10.83 0.39 -10.52
C TYR A 33 -9.49 0.57 -11.25
N PRO A 34 -8.58 1.44 -10.75
CA PRO A 34 -7.18 1.47 -11.16
C PRO A 34 -6.53 0.09 -11.12
N LEU A 35 -5.71 -0.22 -12.13
CA LEU A 35 -5.07 -1.52 -12.26
C LEU A 35 -4.11 -1.80 -11.10
N GLU A 36 -3.44 -0.78 -10.53
CA GLU A 36 -2.56 -0.98 -9.37
C GLU A 36 -3.34 -1.48 -8.13
N GLU A 37 -4.56 -0.98 -7.91
CA GLU A 37 -5.42 -1.44 -6.81
C GLU A 37 -5.86 -2.89 -7.04
N MET A 38 -6.22 -3.24 -8.28
CA MET A 38 -6.59 -4.62 -8.62
C MET A 38 -5.40 -5.59 -8.53
N LYS A 39 -4.16 -5.13 -8.78
CA LYS A 39 -2.95 -5.95 -8.55
C LYS A 39 -2.80 -6.31 -7.07
N MET A 40 -3.10 -5.39 -6.15
CA MET A 40 -3.06 -5.69 -4.71
C MET A 40 -4.01 -6.82 -4.34
N VAL A 41 -5.20 -6.89 -4.96
CA VAL A 41 -6.15 -7.98 -4.75
C VAL A 41 -5.62 -9.29 -5.35
N HIS A 42 -5.30 -9.28 -6.64
CA HIS A 42 -4.98 -10.50 -7.38
C HIS A 42 -3.64 -11.12 -6.97
N GLU A 43 -2.60 -10.31 -6.80
CA GLU A 43 -1.27 -10.82 -6.45
C GLU A 43 -1.23 -11.31 -5.00
N THR A 44 -1.98 -10.69 -4.07
CA THR A 44 -2.08 -11.20 -2.69
C THR A 44 -2.67 -12.61 -2.68
N ARG A 45 -3.81 -12.82 -3.35
CA ARG A 45 -4.45 -14.15 -3.44
C ARG A 45 -3.53 -15.18 -4.08
N LYS A 46 -2.85 -14.78 -5.16
CA LYS A 46 -1.92 -15.66 -5.89
C LYS A 46 -0.68 -16.03 -5.06
N ILE A 47 -0.08 -15.07 -4.35
CA ILE A 47 1.10 -15.31 -3.50
C ILE A 47 0.74 -16.19 -2.31
N MET A 48 -0.42 -15.95 -1.70
CA MET A 48 -0.90 -16.72 -0.54
C MET A 48 -1.53 -18.06 -0.92
N GLY A 49 -1.90 -18.25 -2.19
CA GLY A 49 -2.62 -19.42 -2.67
C GLY A 49 -4.05 -19.54 -2.11
N ASP A 50 -4.67 -18.41 -1.73
CA ASP A 50 -5.97 -18.36 -1.06
C ASP A 50 -6.87 -17.28 -1.68
N GLU A 51 -7.89 -17.73 -2.42
CA GLU A 51 -8.89 -16.86 -3.07
C GLU A 51 -9.90 -16.25 -2.08
N SER A 52 -9.97 -16.77 -0.84
CA SER A 52 -10.90 -16.26 0.17
C SER A 52 -10.40 -14.99 0.86
N ILE A 53 -9.13 -14.61 0.66
CA ILE A 53 -8.59 -13.36 1.21
C ILE A 53 -9.27 -12.17 0.51
N GLU A 54 -9.87 -11.30 1.32
CA GLU A 54 -10.47 -10.06 0.88
C GLU A 54 -9.46 -8.92 1.04
N VAL A 55 -9.25 -8.18 -0.04
CA VAL A 55 -8.33 -7.04 -0.07
C VAL A 55 -9.06 -5.88 -0.71
N THR A 56 -9.01 -4.72 -0.07
CA THR A 56 -9.37 -3.45 -0.68
C THR A 56 -8.17 -2.52 -0.54
N ALA A 57 -7.83 -1.83 -1.62
CA ALA A 57 -6.67 -0.94 -1.66
C ALA A 57 -7.06 0.37 -2.34
N ILE A 58 -6.44 1.47 -1.88
CA ILE A 58 -6.46 2.76 -2.56
C ILE A 58 -5.01 3.13 -2.85
N CYS A 59 -4.68 3.37 -4.11
CA CYS A 59 -3.31 3.65 -4.52
C CYS A 59 -3.14 5.12 -4.88
N VAL A 60 -2.39 5.86 -4.05
CA VAL A 60 -2.16 7.30 -4.23
C VAL A 60 -0.69 7.58 -4.55
N ARG A 61 -0.45 8.39 -5.58
CA ARG A 61 0.89 8.88 -5.90
C ARG A 61 1.13 10.21 -5.18
N ILE A 62 2.19 10.23 -4.37
CA ILE A 62 2.64 11.39 -3.58
C ILE A 62 4.08 11.77 -4.00
N PRO A 63 4.52 13.02 -3.76
CA PRO A 63 5.83 13.51 -4.19
C PRO A 63 6.97 13.04 -3.27
N VAL A 64 7.19 11.73 -3.21
CA VAL A 64 8.35 11.10 -2.55
C VAL A 64 9.37 10.64 -3.58
N VAL A 65 10.65 10.80 -3.29
CA VAL A 65 11.73 10.50 -4.25
C VAL A 65 11.88 9.00 -4.47
N ARG A 66 11.79 8.22 -3.37
CA ARG A 66 11.86 6.76 -3.32
C ARG A 66 11.13 6.29 -2.07
N GLY A 67 10.68 5.04 -2.07
CA GLY A 67 9.90 4.46 -0.98
C GLY A 67 8.44 4.28 -1.38
N ILE A 68 7.76 3.41 -0.64
CA ILE A 68 6.33 3.14 -0.78
C ILE A 68 5.80 2.97 0.64
N LEU A 69 4.93 3.87 1.04
CA LEU A 69 4.15 3.74 2.26
C LEU A 69 2.91 2.90 1.96
N ASN A 70 2.66 1.90 2.78
CA ASN A 70 1.48 1.03 2.68
C ASN A 70 0.76 1.00 4.02
N PRO A 71 0.06 2.08 4.41
CA PRO A 71 -0.81 2.03 5.57
C PRO A 71 -1.88 0.96 5.34
N CYS A 72 -2.03 0.05 6.28
CA CYS A 72 -2.95 -1.07 6.17
C CYS A 72 -3.70 -1.28 7.49
N MET A 73 -4.93 -1.75 7.36
CA MET A 73 -5.71 -2.30 8.46
C MET A 73 -5.84 -3.79 8.20
N TRP A 74 -5.67 -4.61 9.23
CA TRP A 74 -5.81 -6.05 9.14
C TRP A 74 -6.95 -6.50 10.04
N GLU A 75 -7.73 -7.44 9.53
CA GLU A 75 -8.74 -8.16 10.29
C GLU A 75 -8.34 -9.63 10.31
N PHE A 76 -8.30 -10.22 11.49
CA PHE A 76 -7.90 -11.59 11.71
C PHE A 76 -9.13 -12.49 11.87
N LYS A 77 -8.98 -13.78 11.55
CA LYS A 77 -10.09 -14.75 11.64
C LYS A 77 -10.54 -14.98 13.08
N ASN A 78 -9.65 -14.79 14.05
CA ASN A 78 -9.91 -14.91 15.47
C ASN A 78 -9.38 -13.66 16.18
N ASP A 79 -9.78 -13.49 17.44
CA ASP A 79 -9.12 -12.54 18.32
C ASP A 79 -7.67 -12.99 18.53
N ASP A 80 -6.72 -12.20 18.05
CA ASP A 80 -5.29 -12.41 18.24
C ASP A 80 -4.75 -11.41 19.27
N ASP A 81 -3.77 -11.83 20.07
CA ASP A 81 -3.07 -10.93 20.98
C ASP A 81 -2.12 -10.02 20.18
N LEU A 82 -2.24 -8.71 20.39
CA LEU A 82 -1.39 -7.73 19.73
C LEU A 82 0.10 -7.99 20.00
N GLU A 83 0.45 -8.45 21.21
CA GLU A 83 1.84 -8.78 21.57
C GLU A 83 2.38 -9.93 20.71
N ASP A 84 1.53 -10.92 20.40
CA ASP A 84 1.91 -12.05 19.56
C ASP A 84 2.12 -11.61 18.10
N VAL A 85 1.25 -10.72 17.59
CA VAL A 85 1.39 -10.14 16.23
C VAL A 85 2.68 -9.33 16.12
N GLN A 86 2.95 -8.45 17.09
CA GLN A 86 4.18 -7.65 17.13
C GLN A 86 5.43 -8.52 17.21
N ARG A 87 5.39 -9.59 18.01
CA ARG A 87 6.49 -10.57 18.07
C ARG A 87 6.70 -11.27 16.74
N LEU A 88 5.64 -11.68 16.05
CA LEU A 88 5.74 -12.33 14.74
C LEU A 88 6.35 -11.37 13.69
N LEU A 89 5.88 -10.12 13.65
CA LEU A 89 6.40 -9.09 12.75
C LEU A 89 7.87 -8.77 13.01
N SER A 90 8.26 -8.61 14.28
CA SER A 90 9.65 -8.32 14.67
C SER A 90 10.63 -9.44 14.29
N ASN A 91 10.14 -10.69 14.18
CA ASN A 91 10.94 -11.82 13.75
C ASN A 91 10.89 -12.07 12.23
N ALA A 92 10.05 -11.33 11.49
CA ALA A 92 9.91 -11.51 10.06
C ALA A 92 11.13 -10.92 9.29
N PRO A 93 11.70 -11.65 8.32
CA PRO A 93 12.89 -11.18 7.61
C PRO A 93 12.59 -9.92 6.78
N GLY A 94 13.40 -8.88 6.96
CA GLY A 94 13.27 -7.62 6.23
C GLY A 94 12.17 -6.69 6.75
N VAL A 95 11.55 -7.03 7.88
CA VAL A 95 10.61 -6.20 8.62
C VAL A 95 11.35 -5.49 9.76
N THR A 96 11.07 -4.21 9.93
CA THR A 96 11.48 -3.45 11.12
C THR A 96 10.21 -2.90 11.76
N LEU A 97 9.92 -3.33 12.99
CA LEU A 97 8.81 -2.82 13.78
C LEU A 97 9.25 -1.54 14.49
N VAL A 98 8.48 -0.47 14.35
CA VAL A 98 8.73 0.84 14.95
C VAL A 98 7.79 1.01 16.14
N GLU A 99 8.27 0.64 17.32
CA GLU A 99 7.48 0.62 18.55
C GLU A 99 7.62 1.92 19.35
N ASP A 100 7.10 3.06 18.88
CA ASP A 100 6.68 4.11 19.83
C ASP A 100 5.74 5.19 19.22
N PRO A 101 4.42 5.13 19.44
CA PRO A 101 3.52 6.22 19.08
C PRO A 101 3.72 7.48 19.94
N SER A 102 4.39 7.40 21.09
CA SER A 102 4.61 8.55 21.99
C SER A 102 5.73 9.47 21.51
N PHE A 103 6.65 8.98 20.66
CA PHE A 103 7.73 9.79 20.08
C PHE A 103 7.40 10.38 18.70
N GLN A 104 6.19 10.15 18.16
CA GLN A 104 5.83 10.51 16.78
C GLN A 104 6.84 9.97 15.76
N SER A 105 7.47 8.83 16.08
CA SER A 105 8.37 8.13 15.16
C SER A 105 7.55 7.31 14.18
N ASP A 106 6.91 8.00 13.24
CA ASP A 106 6.22 7.34 12.13
C ASP A 106 7.26 6.75 11.15
N PRO A 107 6.99 5.60 10.53
CA PRO A 107 7.85 5.05 9.50
C PRO A 107 7.79 5.93 8.25
N LEU A 108 8.69 6.90 8.16
CA LEU A 108 8.80 7.80 7.01
C LEU A 108 9.71 7.22 5.94
N ASP A 109 9.38 7.47 4.67
CA ASP A 109 10.22 7.06 3.53
C ASP A 109 11.66 7.60 3.63
N THR A 110 11.87 8.75 4.29
CA THR A 110 13.19 9.32 4.56
C THR A 110 14.08 8.42 5.43
N ASP A 111 13.47 7.62 6.30
CA ASP A 111 14.16 6.81 7.30
C ASP A 111 14.31 5.34 6.87
N ALA A 112 13.60 4.93 5.82
CA ALA A 112 13.47 3.54 5.41
C ALA A 112 14.79 2.84 5.04
N LYS A 113 15.86 3.55 4.63
CA LYS A 113 17.20 2.99 4.27
C LYS A 113 17.18 1.69 3.41
N GLY A 114 16.08 1.40 2.70
CA GLY A 114 15.90 0.16 1.91
C GLY A 114 15.16 -0.99 2.61
N ASN A 115 14.74 -0.83 3.87
CA ASN A 115 13.95 -1.79 4.64
C ASN A 115 12.45 -1.47 4.60
N ARG A 116 11.60 -2.48 4.85
CA ARG A 116 10.16 -2.28 5.07
C ARG A 116 9.93 -1.98 6.54
N MET A 117 9.41 -0.80 6.83
CA MET A 117 9.09 -0.38 8.18
C MET A 117 7.58 -0.48 8.40
N PHE A 118 7.19 -1.02 9.54
CA PHE A 118 5.81 -1.12 10.00
C PHE A 118 5.72 -0.50 11.39
N SER A 119 4.59 0.16 11.66
CA SER A 119 4.21 0.66 12.98
C SER A 119 3.03 -0.15 13.50
#